data_AF-A0A930L149-F1
#
_entry.id   AF-A0A930L149-F1
#
_cell.length_a   1.000
_cell.length_b   1.000
_cell.length_c   1.000
_cell.angle_alpha   90.00
_cell.angle_beta   90.00
_cell.angle_gamma   90.00
#
_symmetry.space_group_name_H-M   'P 1'
#
loop_
_entity.id
_entity.type
_entity.pdbx_description
1 polymer ?
#
loop_
_entity_poly.entity_id
_entity_poly.type
_entity_poly.pdbx_seq_one_letter_code
_entity_poly.pdbx_strand_id
1 'polypeptide(L)'
;MPHFTVPTGTKSTPGNEAEATLSSIIAEHTAPTGGTLQHPQTAGPLAFTDHTVAHYPWLFINHSLPYKRTPETSWVRTNGDISVLFTAPQKFDAHGDLEHGMIPYGRIGREVLMWLVSSALEANSRTIEISRTWRGFLRDLDIPYSGPNRAMVQNQLRAILDLSITIHHPGTLAGRNFSTEKFMIGSGEKFTFDKDGLLDDAYRSVVVLSQEFFDRISADASPVEGSMKILIENWREITRKYPRSPMVGDAFLWLAGRMPRLRGEGAYLPWSALASQFGAATAERDFRKSFRNALRTAAGEYFAPLGPKFDVHTYINEYGVAHYATGGGLHFTPISPEHQKLLGWGARRAKKTSPNSAKKHATDHQETPAPDPITAPIQVETPATVQATQPEIVTVTADQGVDFTALREELTSNGLNLTTVPDDTLRAAVATVFSRSKSISDPQALAAHSLTKEPTLLGLGAPAPTRTIATAPVPLVTLPKGTCPEHSMDITGKVCSGCAAELKAPDTTAAEAQACWDAVSTRLKSLTEAGFDTTGEMSRYRDLAIARGVTLSI
;
A
#
# COMPACT_ATOMS: atom_id res chain seq x y z
N MET A 1 39.87 34.96 -20.84
CA MET A 1 38.70 34.85 -19.94
C MET A 1 37.65 35.84 -20.38
N PRO A 2 36.50 35.41 -20.91
CA PRO A 2 35.32 36.26 -20.98
C PRO A 2 34.32 35.88 -19.89
N HIS A 3 33.82 36.91 -19.23
CA HIS A 3 32.73 36.89 -18.26
C HIS A 3 31.47 36.23 -18.85
N PHE A 4 30.86 35.30 -18.10
CA PHE A 4 29.55 34.76 -18.40
C PHE A 4 28.51 35.45 -17.52
N THR A 5 27.66 36.25 -18.16
CA THR A 5 26.52 36.95 -17.56
C THR A 5 25.37 35.96 -17.38
N VAL A 6 24.80 35.89 -16.18
CA VAL A 6 23.62 35.08 -15.85
C VAL A 6 22.37 35.74 -16.46
N PRO A 7 21.49 35.01 -17.19
CA PRO A 7 20.17 35.51 -17.54
C PRO A 7 19.22 35.30 -16.36
N THR A 8 18.92 36.38 -15.67
CA THR A 8 17.74 36.53 -14.82
C THR A 8 16.49 36.70 -15.69
N GLY A 9 15.44 35.91 -15.42
CA GLY A 9 14.08 36.32 -15.75
C GLY A 9 13.22 35.25 -16.42
N THR A 10 12.53 34.44 -15.64
CA THR A 10 11.21 33.93 -16.02
C THR A 10 10.17 34.54 -15.08
N LYS A 11 9.31 35.37 -15.68
CA LYS A 11 8.14 36.00 -15.05
C LYS A 11 7.21 34.93 -14.50
N SER A 12 6.87 35.07 -13.23
CA SER A 12 5.82 34.34 -12.53
C SER A 12 4.45 34.77 -13.03
N THR A 13 3.61 33.81 -13.41
CA THR A 13 2.17 33.97 -13.61
C THR A 13 1.48 33.60 -12.28
N PRO A 14 0.56 34.42 -11.74
CA PRO A 14 -0.12 34.11 -10.48
C PRO A 14 -1.32 33.20 -10.74
N GLY A 15 -1.34 32.04 -10.09
CA GLY A 15 -2.47 31.12 -10.15
C GLY A 15 -2.01 29.68 -10.23
N ASN A 16 -1.56 29.13 -9.12
CA ASN A 16 -1.69 27.72 -8.72
C ASN A 16 -1.22 27.61 -7.26
N GLU A 17 -1.83 26.69 -6.52
CA GLU A 17 -1.69 26.49 -5.08
C GLU A 17 -0.24 26.58 -4.60
N ALA A 18 -0.04 27.32 -3.50
CA ALA A 18 1.28 27.60 -2.96
C ALA A 18 2.04 26.30 -2.70
N GLU A 19 3.16 26.13 -3.39
CA GLU A 19 4.12 25.07 -3.13
C GLU A 19 4.67 25.30 -1.72
N ALA A 20 4.06 24.64 -0.73
CA ALA A 20 4.40 24.79 0.67
C ALA A 20 5.87 24.36 0.85
N THR A 21 6.75 25.33 1.09
CA THR A 21 8.15 25.08 1.48
C THR A 21 8.17 24.19 2.72
N LEU A 22 9.19 23.33 2.87
CA LEU A 22 9.38 22.50 4.08
C LEU A 22 9.14 23.33 5.34
N SER A 23 9.69 24.54 5.41
CA SER A 23 9.50 25.49 6.52
C SER A 23 8.04 25.88 6.80
N SER A 24 7.17 25.96 5.78
CA SER A 24 5.75 26.29 5.93
C SER A 24 4.90 25.09 6.35
N ILE A 25 5.17 23.88 5.82
CA ILE A 25 4.61 22.62 6.32
C ILE A 25 5.00 22.46 7.79
N ILE A 26 6.24 22.83 8.14
CA ILE A 26 6.77 22.78 9.51
C ILE A 26 6.09 23.81 10.43
N ALA A 27 5.80 25.03 9.95
CA ALA A 27 5.22 26.10 10.77
C ALA A 27 3.79 25.79 11.23
N GLU A 28 2.97 25.15 10.39
CA GLU A 28 1.60 24.72 10.74
C GLU A 28 1.56 23.63 11.84
N HIS A 29 2.66 22.92 12.07
CA HIS A 29 2.75 21.80 13.02
C HIS A 29 3.51 22.15 14.31
N THR A 30 3.99 23.39 14.45
CA THR A 30 4.35 23.97 15.75
C THR A 30 3.06 24.30 16.50
N ALA A 31 2.92 23.82 17.74
CA ALA A 31 1.69 23.99 18.54
C ALA A 31 1.15 25.44 18.46
N PRO A 32 -0.09 25.65 17.98
CA PRO A 32 -0.67 26.99 18.00
C PRO A 32 -1.03 27.31 19.44
N THR A 33 -0.37 28.34 19.98
CA THR A 33 -0.89 29.07 21.13
C THR A 33 -2.16 29.80 20.67
N GLY A 34 -3.32 29.16 20.87
CA GLY A 34 -4.65 29.76 20.76
C GLY A 34 -5.08 30.24 19.37
N GLY A 35 -5.92 29.47 18.68
CA GLY A 35 -6.71 29.98 17.55
C GLY A 35 -7.35 28.88 16.71
N THR A 36 -8.68 28.93 16.57
CA THR A 36 -9.48 27.99 15.77
C THR A 36 -9.34 28.30 14.28
N LEU A 37 -8.51 27.54 13.56
CA LEU A 37 -8.53 27.47 12.10
C LEU A 37 -8.56 25.98 11.67
N GLN A 38 -9.41 25.66 10.70
CA GLN A 38 -9.58 24.31 10.20
C GLN A 38 -8.29 23.83 9.51
N HIS A 39 -7.67 22.81 10.07
CA HIS A 39 -6.45 22.18 9.55
C HIS A 39 -6.75 21.31 8.31
N PRO A 40 -5.86 21.27 7.30
CA PRO A 40 -5.79 20.17 6.35
C PRO A 40 -5.63 18.85 7.10
N GLN A 41 -6.32 17.79 6.68
CA GLN A 41 -6.26 16.49 7.34
C GLN A 41 -4.86 15.86 7.19
N THR A 42 -3.98 16.07 8.16
CA THR A 42 -2.70 15.33 8.26
C THR A 42 -2.98 13.93 8.79
N ALA A 43 -2.66 12.90 7.99
CA ALA A 43 -2.83 11.50 8.37
C ALA A 43 -1.84 11.11 9.48
N GLY A 44 -2.35 10.57 10.59
CA GLY A 44 -1.53 9.99 11.65
C GLY A 44 -0.71 8.79 11.18
N PRO A 45 0.23 8.30 12.01
CA PRO A 45 1.14 7.21 11.63
C PRO A 45 0.37 5.94 11.25
N LEU A 46 0.67 5.40 10.07
CA LEU A 46 0.07 4.16 9.59
C LEU A 46 0.67 2.96 10.31
N ALA A 47 -0.17 2.28 11.09
CA ALA A 47 0.16 0.98 11.63
C ALA A 47 -0.18 -0.09 10.59
N PHE A 48 0.82 -0.76 10.01
CA PHE A 48 0.61 -1.91 9.10
C PHE A 48 -0.09 -3.10 9.77
N THR A 49 -0.38 -3.04 11.07
CA THR A 49 -1.23 -4.03 11.75
C THR A 49 -2.68 -3.97 11.27
N ASP A 50 -3.10 -2.82 10.73
CA ASP A 50 -4.51 -2.56 10.38
C ASP A 50 -4.75 -2.68 8.86
N HIS A 51 -3.69 -2.99 8.10
CA HIS A 51 -3.71 -3.02 6.63
C HIS A 51 -3.68 -4.46 6.11
N THR A 52 -4.56 -4.76 5.15
CA THR A 52 -4.58 -6.07 4.47
C THR A 52 -3.67 -6.12 3.25
N VAL A 53 -3.37 -4.96 2.65
CA VAL A 53 -2.62 -4.82 1.41
C VAL A 53 -1.48 -3.84 1.62
N ALA A 54 -0.34 -4.10 1.00
CA ALA A 54 0.78 -3.17 0.89
C ALA A 54 1.10 -2.90 -0.59
N HIS A 55 1.85 -1.83 -0.82
CA HIS A 55 2.26 -1.36 -2.12
C HIS A 55 3.78 -1.43 -2.28
N TYR A 56 4.24 -1.99 -3.39
CA TYR A 56 5.66 -2.01 -3.75
C TYR A 56 5.85 -1.45 -5.16
N PRO A 57 6.75 -0.48 -5.41
CA PRO A 57 6.85 0.15 -6.73
C PRO A 57 7.34 -0.82 -7.81
N TRP A 58 6.74 -0.75 -9.00
CA TRP A 58 7.15 -1.57 -10.14
C TRP A 58 8.61 -1.35 -10.53
N LEU A 59 9.09 -0.12 -10.40
CA LEU A 59 10.48 0.25 -10.64
C LEU A 59 11.46 -0.70 -9.95
N PHE A 60 11.26 -0.98 -8.66
CA PHE A 60 12.18 -1.80 -7.85
C PHE A 60 11.96 -3.32 -8.00
N ILE A 61 10.80 -3.75 -8.51
CA ILE A 61 10.58 -5.15 -8.91
C ILE A 61 11.34 -5.45 -10.21
N ASN A 62 11.30 -4.48 -11.14
CA ASN A 62 11.91 -4.60 -12.46
C ASN A 62 13.40 -4.25 -12.45
N HIS A 63 13.89 -3.50 -11.46
CA HIS A 63 15.27 -3.06 -11.33
C HIS A 63 15.72 -3.26 -9.87
N SER A 64 16.25 -4.44 -9.56
CA SER A 64 16.49 -4.86 -8.18
C SER A 64 17.54 -4.03 -7.45
N LEU A 65 17.23 -3.67 -6.20
CA LEU A 65 18.22 -3.18 -5.25
C LEU A 65 19.25 -4.26 -4.91
N PRO A 66 20.47 -3.90 -4.49
CA PRO A 66 21.44 -4.87 -3.98
C PRO A 66 20.86 -5.78 -2.86
N TYR A 67 21.30 -7.03 -2.84
CA TYR A 67 20.92 -7.98 -1.78
C TYR A 67 21.81 -7.89 -0.53
N LYS A 68 23.01 -7.32 -0.69
CA LYS A 68 24.00 -7.11 0.36
C LYS A 68 24.53 -5.69 0.26
N ARG A 69 25.15 -5.20 1.32
CA ARG A 69 25.85 -3.91 1.32
C ARG A 69 26.91 -3.93 0.21
N THR A 70 26.97 -2.85 -0.55
CA THR A 70 28.01 -2.57 -1.53
C THR A 70 28.76 -1.29 -1.12
N PRO A 71 30.08 -1.19 -1.37
CA PRO A 71 30.81 0.08 -1.23
C PRO A 71 30.53 1.05 -2.38
N GLU A 72 29.86 0.59 -3.44
CA GLU A 72 29.54 1.41 -4.61
C GLU A 72 28.45 2.45 -4.29
N THR A 73 28.59 3.64 -4.88
CA THR A 73 27.61 4.72 -4.81
C THR A 73 26.75 4.82 -6.07
N SER A 74 26.99 3.96 -7.06
CA SER A 74 26.21 3.84 -8.28
C SER A 74 25.83 2.37 -8.50
N TRP A 75 24.61 2.12 -8.95
CA TRP A 75 24.11 0.78 -9.18
C TRP A 75 23.23 0.76 -10.43
N VAL A 76 23.58 -0.05 -11.42
CA VAL A 76 22.87 -0.10 -12.70
C VAL A 76 22.09 -1.39 -12.83
N ARG A 77 20.88 -1.28 -13.37
CA ARG A 77 20.00 -2.39 -13.72
C ARG A 77 19.41 -2.21 -15.09
N THR A 78 19.30 -3.32 -15.82
CA THR A 78 18.71 -3.32 -17.15
C THR A 78 17.68 -4.43 -17.23
N ASN A 79 16.50 -4.09 -17.75
CA ASN A 79 15.42 -5.02 -17.98
C ASN A 79 14.77 -4.72 -19.33
N GLY A 80 15.02 -5.59 -20.30
CA GLY A 80 14.67 -5.31 -21.69
C GLY A 80 15.50 -4.14 -22.22
N ASP A 81 14.81 -3.14 -22.76
CA ASP A 81 15.38 -1.91 -23.28
C ASP A 81 15.62 -0.84 -22.19
N ILE A 82 14.93 -0.91 -21.05
CA ILE A 82 15.06 0.09 -19.99
C ILE A 82 16.29 -0.17 -19.14
N SER A 83 17.08 0.88 -18.88
CA SER A 83 18.16 0.86 -17.90
C SER A 83 17.92 1.90 -16.81
N VAL A 84 18.14 1.52 -15.56
CA VAL A 84 17.98 2.37 -14.38
C VAL A 84 19.30 2.44 -13.64
N LEU A 85 19.77 3.66 -13.41
CA LEU A 85 20.91 3.97 -12.58
C LEU A 85 20.40 4.52 -11.24
N PHE A 86 20.71 3.82 -10.15
CA PHE A 86 20.57 4.30 -8.79
C PHE A 86 21.87 4.95 -8.36
N THR A 87 21.81 6.18 -7.87
CA THR A 87 22.98 6.93 -7.39
C THR A 87 22.74 7.37 -5.96
N ALA A 88 23.62 6.96 -5.05
CA ALA A 88 23.64 7.41 -3.67
C ALA A 88 24.54 8.64 -3.55
N PRO A 89 23.98 9.86 -3.40
CA PRO A 89 24.77 11.07 -3.27
C PRO A 89 25.54 11.07 -1.95
N GLN A 90 26.62 11.85 -1.89
CA GLN A 90 27.23 12.19 -0.61
C GLN A 90 26.25 13.00 0.23
N LYS A 91 26.32 12.83 1.55
CA LYS A 91 25.43 13.49 2.50
C LYS A 91 26.22 14.02 3.68
N PHE A 92 25.68 15.02 4.35
CA PHE A 92 26.24 15.50 5.59
C PHE A 92 25.74 14.66 6.76
N ASP A 93 26.64 14.28 7.65
CA ASP A 93 26.29 13.66 8.92
C ASP A 93 25.81 14.70 9.95
N ALA A 94 25.51 14.26 11.17
CA ALA A 94 25.07 15.15 12.25
C ALA A 94 26.15 16.14 12.72
N HIS A 95 27.42 15.90 12.39
CA HIS A 95 28.56 16.74 12.73
C HIS A 95 28.90 17.75 11.61
N GLY A 96 28.24 17.63 10.45
CA GLY A 96 28.50 18.47 9.28
C GLY A 96 29.65 17.94 8.41
N ASP A 97 30.11 16.72 8.65
CA ASP A 97 31.11 16.06 7.83
C ASP A 97 30.45 15.34 6.64
N LEU A 98 31.18 15.29 5.52
CA LEU A 98 30.68 14.66 4.30
C LEU A 98 30.88 13.14 4.37
N GLU A 99 29.78 12.41 4.45
CA GLU A 99 29.74 10.94 4.40
C GLU A 99 29.43 10.46 2.97
N HIS A 100 30.00 9.32 2.59
CA HIS A 100 29.59 8.63 1.37
C HIS A 100 28.14 8.15 1.47
N GLY A 101 27.39 8.34 0.39
CA GLY A 101 26.07 7.76 0.23
C GLY A 101 26.09 6.24 0.25
N MET A 102 24.95 5.64 0.59
CA MET A 102 24.75 4.20 0.56
C MET A 102 23.58 3.86 -0.34
N ILE A 103 23.76 2.90 -1.26
CA ILE A 103 22.63 2.35 -2.02
C ILE A 103 21.78 1.47 -1.07
N PRO A 104 20.45 1.67 -0.96
CA PRO A 104 19.59 0.82 -0.15
C PRO A 104 19.72 -0.66 -0.52
N TYR A 105 19.69 -1.56 0.46
CA TYR A 105 19.95 -2.97 0.21
C TYR A 105 19.26 -3.93 1.18
N GLY A 106 19.29 -5.20 0.81
CA GLY A 106 18.86 -6.29 1.67
C GLY A 106 17.36 -6.28 1.98
N ARG A 107 16.97 -7.08 2.97
CA ARG A 107 15.56 -7.22 3.39
C ARG A 107 15.01 -5.92 3.96
N ILE A 108 15.73 -5.32 4.91
CA ILE A 108 15.26 -4.12 5.64
C ILE A 108 15.04 -2.94 4.69
N GLY A 109 15.91 -2.73 3.69
CA GLY A 109 15.69 -1.68 2.69
C GLY A 109 14.38 -1.87 1.91
N ARG A 110 14.01 -3.11 1.60
CA ARG A 110 12.75 -3.43 0.91
C ARG A 110 11.53 -3.24 1.81
N GLU A 111 11.64 -3.60 3.09
CA GLU A 111 10.58 -3.38 4.08
C GLU A 111 10.33 -1.89 4.32
N VAL A 112 11.39 -1.08 4.45
CA VAL A 112 11.27 0.37 4.60
C VAL A 112 10.68 1.01 3.34
N LEU A 113 11.11 0.59 2.14
CA LEU A 113 10.56 1.09 0.88
C LEU A 113 9.08 0.73 0.73
N MET A 114 8.70 -0.51 1.03
CA MET A 114 7.30 -0.95 1.02
C MET A 114 6.46 -0.13 2.00
N TRP A 115 7.01 0.12 3.19
CA TRP A 115 6.36 0.94 4.20
C TRP A 115 6.10 2.36 3.69
N LEU A 116 7.14 3.05 3.20
CA LEU A 116 7.03 4.42 2.68
C LEU A 116 5.99 4.53 1.57
N VAL A 117 6.01 3.60 0.62
CA VAL A 117 5.15 3.66 -0.57
C VAL A 117 3.71 3.35 -0.22
N SER A 118 3.44 2.34 0.62
CA SER A 118 2.07 2.09 1.07
C SER A 118 1.58 3.26 1.90
N SER A 119 2.42 3.80 2.78
CA SER A 119 2.04 4.93 3.61
C SER A 119 1.64 6.17 2.81
N ALA A 120 2.42 6.50 1.78
CA ALA A 120 2.12 7.63 0.92
C ALA A 120 0.81 7.43 0.15
N LEU A 121 0.60 6.23 -0.41
CA LEU A 121 -0.54 5.93 -1.26
C LEU A 121 -1.84 5.79 -0.46
N GLU A 122 -1.78 5.24 0.74
CA GLU A 122 -2.93 5.12 1.65
C GLU A 122 -3.36 6.48 2.19
N ALA A 123 -2.40 7.32 2.59
CA ALA A 123 -2.67 8.70 2.98
C ALA A 123 -2.96 9.63 1.80
N ASN A 124 -2.72 9.17 0.57
CA ASN A 124 -2.69 10.01 -0.64
C ASN A 124 -1.88 11.30 -0.43
N SER A 125 -0.70 11.17 0.20
CA SER A 125 0.12 12.29 0.64
C SER A 125 1.60 11.94 0.47
N ARG A 126 2.37 12.88 -0.08
CA ARG A 126 3.84 12.79 -0.12
C ARG A 126 4.50 13.03 1.24
N THR A 127 3.77 13.64 2.17
CA THR A 127 4.22 13.91 3.55
C THR A 127 3.71 12.79 4.44
N ILE A 128 4.63 12.04 5.04
CA ILE A 128 4.33 10.86 5.85
C ILE A 128 4.83 11.08 7.27
N GLU A 129 3.94 10.93 8.24
CA GLU A 129 4.30 10.92 9.66
C GLU A 129 4.85 9.54 10.05
N ILE A 130 6.07 9.50 10.60
CA ILE A 130 6.60 8.26 11.20
C ILE A 130 6.19 8.18 12.67
N SER A 131 6.21 6.96 13.23
CA SER A 131 5.97 6.75 14.67
C SER A 131 6.91 7.63 15.53
N ARG A 132 6.38 8.11 16.66
CA ARG A 132 7.09 8.96 17.64
C ARG A 132 8.36 8.30 18.19
N THR A 133 8.32 6.98 18.38
CA THR A 133 9.50 6.19 18.78
C THR A 133 10.01 5.31 17.65
N TRP A 134 11.32 5.05 17.64
CA TRP A 134 11.92 3.97 16.84
C TRP A 134 11.30 2.61 17.12
N ARG A 135 10.90 2.35 18.38
CA ARG A 135 10.24 1.09 18.74
C ARG A 135 8.90 0.94 18.05
N GLY A 136 8.11 2.02 17.98
CA GLY A 136 6.88 2.02 17.21
C GLY A 136 7.14 1.87 15.72
N PHE A 137 8.11 2.59 15.16
CA PHE A 137 8.41 2.48 13.73
C PHE A 137 8.87 1.07 13.32
N LEU A 138 9.73 0.43 14.13
CA LEU A 138 10.14 -0.95 13.90
C LEU A 138 8.96 -1.93 14.02
N ARG A 139 8.03 -1.68 14.95
CA ARG A 139 6.79 -2.46 15.07
C ARG A 139 5.91 -2.28 13.83
N ASP A 140 5.79 -1.07 13.28
CA ASP A 140 5.03 -0.81 12.06
C ASP A 140 5.64 -1.54 10.86
N LEU A 141 6.96 -1.73 10.84
CA LEU A 141 7.68 -2.50 9.82
C LEU A 141 7.63 -4.03 10.02
N ASP A 142 7.04 -4.53 11.12
CA ASP A 142 7.15 -5.94 11.55
C ASP A 142 8.60 -6.42 11.75
N ILE A 143 9.48 -5.51 12.22
CA ILE A 143 10.89 -5.78 12.53
C ILE A 143 11.08 -5.82 14.05
N PRO A 144 11.63 -6.91 14.62
CA PRO A 144 11.91 -6.98 16.04
C PRO A 144 12.85 -5.86 16.51
N TYR A 145 12.51 -5.19 17.61
CA TYR A 145 13.34 -4.11 18.13
C TYR A 145 14.67 -4.63 18.69
N SER A 146 15.78 -4.10 18.16
CA SER A 146 17.12 -4.24 18.71
C SER A 146 17.97 -3.03 18.29
N GLY A 147 19.06 -2.74 19.00
CA GLY A 147 19.98 -1.65 18.63
C GLY A 147 20.48 -1.76 17.16
N PRO A 148 20.96 -2.94 16.71
CA PRO A 148 21.36 -3.14 15.32
C PRO A 148 20.22 -2.96 14.32
N ASN A 149 19.02 -3.47 14.60
CA ASN A 149 17.88 -3.30 13.69
C ASN A 149 17.46 -1.83 13.61
N ARG A 150 17.44 -1.11 14.73
CA ARG A 150 17.17 0.33 14.75
C ARG A 150 18.14 1.08 13.83
N ALA A 151 19.44 0.87 14.02
CA ALA A 151 20.47 1.51 13.21
C ALA A 151 20.33 1.15 11.73
N MET A 152 20.04 -0.12 11.41
CA MET A 152 19.83 -0.55 10.03
C MET A 152 18.61 0.11 9.40
N VAL A 153 17.46 0.13 10.09
CA VAL A 153 16.22 0.77 9.61
C VAL A 153 16.46 2.26 9.36
N GLN A 154 17.10 2.96 10.31
CA GLN A 154 17.46 4.38 10.16
C GLN A 154 18.34 4.60 8.94
N ASN A 155 19.40 3.80 8.77
CA ASN A 155 20.32 3.94 7.64
C ASN A 155 19.65 3.66 6.29
N GLN A 156 18.77 2.65 6.22
CA GLN A 156 18.03 2.32 5.01
C GLN A 156 17.00 3.41 4.67
N LEU A 157 16.30 3.95 5.67
CA LEU A 157 15.35 5.04 5.48
C LEU A 157 16.02 6.27 4.85
N ARG A 158 17.12 6.73 5.44
CA ARG A 158 17.88 7.87 4.91
C ARG A 158 18.43 7.59 3.51
N ALA A 159 19.02 6.40 3.32
CA ALA A 159 19.53 5.99 2.01
C ALA A 159 18.46 5.93 0.92
N ILE A 160 17.22 5.56 1.26
CA ILE A 160 16.10 5.55 0.32
C ILE A 160 15.71 6.99 -0.01
N LEU A 161 15.55 7.87 0.98
CA LEU A 161 15.16 9.27 0.75
C LEU A 161 16.21 10.03 -0.07
N ASP A 162 17.50 9.77 0.18
CA ASP A 162 18.61 10.37 -0.55
C ASP A 162 18.84 9.75 -1.94
N LEU A 163 18.15 8.67 -2.31
CA LEU A 163 18.46 7.96 -3.56
C LEU A 163 18.04 8.79 -4.79
N SER A 164 19.00 9.01 -5.69
CA SER A 164 18.73 9.53 -7.03
C SER A 164 18.51 8.39 -8.02
N ILE A 165 17.47 8.49 -8.82
CA ILE A 165 17.12 7.53 -9.86
C ILE A 165 17.27 8.22 -11.21
N THR A 166 18.00 7.60 -12.13
CA THR A 166 18.07 8.00 -13.54
C THR A 166 17.56 6.85 -14.40
N ILE A 167 16.51 7.10 -15.17
CA ILE A 167 15.90 6.12 -16.08
C ILE A 167 16.31 6.48 -17.50
N HIS A 168 16.86 5.51 -18.22
CA HIS A 168 17.27 5.65 -19.60
C HIS A 168 16.42 4.74 -20.49
N HIS A 169 15.75 5.34 -21.48
CA HIS A 169 15.08 4.63 -22.57
C HIS A 169 15.88 4.80 -23.86
N PRO A 170 16.36 3.70 -24.47
CA PRO A 170 17.05 3.77 -25.75
C PRO A 170 16.07 4.16 -26.84
N GLY A 171 16.55 4.95 -27.79
CA GLY A 171 15.74 5.39 -28.91
C GLY A 171 15.38 4.29 -29.90
N THR A 172 14.18 4.39 -30.47
CA THR A 172 13.68 3.52 -31.53
C THR A 172 14.40 3.69 -32.86
N LEU A 173 15.14 4.79 -33.05
CA LEU A 173 15.96 5.07 -34.22
C LEU A 173 17.44 5.02 -33.84
N ALA A 174 18.14 3.94 -34.20
CA ALA A 174 19.61 3.77 -34.24
C ALA A 174 20.45 4.85 -33.51
N GLY A 175 20.28 4.99 -32.18
CA GLY A 175 21.06 5.90 -31.35
C GLY A 175 20.77 7.41 -31.48
N ARG A 176 19.69 7.84 -32.16
CA ARG A 176 19.38 9.26 -32.37
C ARG A 176 18.41 9.88 -31.35
N ASN A 177 17.51 9.11 -30.74
CA ASN A 177 16.48 9.63 -29.83
C ASN A 177 16.42 8.86 -28.51
N PHE A 178 17.34 9.06 -27.57
CA PHE A 178 17.17 8.50 -26.21
C PHE A 178 16.42 9.47 -25.30
N SER A 179 15.70 8.96 -24.30
CA SER A 179 15.18 9.79 -23.21
C SER A 179 15.90 9.45 -21.92
N THR A 180 16.09 10.46 -21.09
CA THR A 180 16.65 10.31 -19.75
C THR A 180 15.83 11.13 -18.78
N GLU A 181 15.28 10.46 -17.78
CA GLU A 181 14.52 11.07 -16.69
C GLU A 181 15.32 10.90 -15.40
N LYS A 182 15.41 11.95 -14.58
CA LYS A 182 16.17 11.91 -13.33
C LYS A 182 15.39 12.56 -12.21
N PHE A 183 15.26 11.85 -11.10
CA PHE A 183 14.56 12.32 -9.91
C PHE A 183 15.18 11.79 -8.62
N MET A 184 14.79 12.39 -7.50
CA MET A 184 15.11 11.92 -6.15
C MET A 184 13.89 11.21 -5.56
N ILE A 185 14.08 10.27 -4.65
CA ILE A 185 12.96 9.65 -3.93
C ILE A 185 12.39 10.60 -2.87
N GLY A 186 13.26 11.20 -2.05
CA GLY A 186 12.90 12.21 -1.06
C GLY A 186 13.08 13.63 -1.61
N SER A 187 12.25 14.56 -1.13
CA SER A 187 12.48 16.00 -1.30
C SER A 187 12.88 16.70 0.00
N GLY A 188 12.78 15.99 1.13
CA GLY A 188 13.32 16.42 2.41
C GLY A 188 13.03 15.41 3.51
N GLU A 189 13.89 15.40 4.52
CA GLU A 189 13.69 14.66 5.76
C GLU A 189 13.83 15.64 6.93
N LYS A 190 12.88 15.63 7.88
CA LYS A 190 13.05 16.27 9.18
C LYS A 190 12.81 15.22 10.25
N PHE A 191 13.90 14.59 10.66
CA PHE A 191 13.93 13.82 11.88
C PHE A 191 14.18 14.77 13.04
N THR A 192 13.25 14.79 14.00
CA THR A 192 13.52 15.48 15.26
C THR A 192 14.07 14.44 16.21
N PHE A 193 15.26 14.70 16.71
CA PHE A 193 15.93 13.80 17.65
C PHE A 193 15.92 14.41 19.04
N ASP A 194 15.73 13.57 20.05
CA ASP A 194 15.93 13.95 21.44
C ASP A 194 17.43 14.10 21.76
N LYS A 195 17.72 14.49 22.99
CA LYS A 195 19.08 14.76 23.48
C LYS A 195 19.99 13.51 23.44
N ASP A 196 19.42 12.31 23.33
CA ASP A 196 20.12 11.03 23.27
C ASP A 196 20.24 10.48 21.84
N GLY A 197 19.79 11.25 20.83
CA GLY A 197 19.83 10.86 19.42
C GLY A 197 18.75 9.85 19.01
N LEU A 198 17.71 9.66 19.85
CA LEU A 198 16.51 8.89 19.52
C LEU A 198 15.47 9.81 18.86
N LEU A 199 14.48 9.26 18.16
CA LEU A 199 13.37 10.08 17.65
C LEU A 199 12.65 10.73 18.85
N ASP A 200 12.50 12.05 18.81
CA ASP A 200 11.90 12.83 19.89
C ASP A 200 10.39 12.58 19.96
N ASP A 201 9.93 12.04 21.09
CA ASP A 201 8.50 11.79 21.33
C ASP A 201 7.66 13.08 21.39
N ALA A 202 8.29 14.23 21.65
CA ALA A 202 7.64 15.54 21.71
C ALA A 202 7.41 16.17 20.33
N TYR A 203 8.14 15.73 19.29
CA TYR A 203 8.05 16.31 17.94
C TYR A 203 7.83 15.22 16.88
N ARG A 204 6.73 15.34 16.12
CA ARG A 204 6.43 14.39 15.05
C ARG A 204 7.54 14.42 14.00
N SER A 205 8.19 13.28 13.79
CA SER A 205 9.14 13.13 12.70
C SER A 205 8.39 12.88 11.40
N VAL A 206 8.82 13.58 10.35
CA VAL A 206 8.11 13.61 9.07
C VAL A 206 9.12 13.34 7.96
N VAL A 207 8.74 12.45 7.05
CA VAL A 207 9.48 12.18 5.82
C VAL A 207 8.67 12.68 4.64
N VAL A 208 9.34 13.31 3.68
CA VAL A 208 8.68 13.94 2.53
C VAL A 208 9.23 13.33 1.25
N LEU A 209 8.38 12.59 0.55
CA LEU A 209 8.69 12.09 -0.79
C LEU A 209 8.76 13.26 -1.78
N SER A 210 9.56 13.12 -2.83
CA SER A 210 9.53 14.07 -3.94
C SER A 210 8.19 13.98 -4.67
N GLN A 211 7.77 15.09 -5.28
CA GLN A 211 6.56 15.13 -6.09
C GLN A 211 6.65 14.11 -7.24
N GLU A 212 7.78 14.08 -7.95
CA GLU A 212 7.98 13.18 -9.08
C GLU A 212 7.95 11.70 -8.68
N PHE A 213 8.53 11.33 -7.52
CA PHE A 213 8.45 9.95 -7.04
C PHE A 213 7.01 9.59 -6.62
N PHE A 214 6.31 10.49 -5.92
CA PHE A 214 4.92 10.28 -5.51
C PHE A 214 3.97 10.11 -6.71
N ASP A 215 4.10 10.97 -7.72
CA ASP A 215 3.32 10.87 -8.97
C ASP A 215 3.61 9.56 -9.68
N ARG A 216 4.89 9.17 -9.74
CA ARG A 216 5.33 7.92 -10.37
C ARG A 216 4.78 6.69 -9.67
N ILE A 217 4.75 6.60 -8.34
CA ILE A 217 4.18 5.44 -7.62
C ILE A 217 2.64 5.41 -7.67
N SER A 218 2.01 6.56 -7.91
CA SER A 218 0.56 6.74 -8.02
C SER A 218 0.01 6.46 -9.42
N ALA A 219 0.86 6.53 -10.44
CA ALA A 219 0.52 6.28 -11.83
C ALA A 219 0.03 4.85 -12.12
N ASP A 220 -0.56 4.67 -13.31
CA ASP A 220 -0.90 3.36 -13.83
C ASP A 220 0.34 2.47 -13.97
N ALA A 221 0.14 1.16 -13.82
CA ALA A 221 1.25 0.20 -13.81
C ALA A 221 2.01 0.18 -15.15
N SER A 222 3.29 0.54 -15.11
CA SER A 222 4.26 0.41 -16.20
C SER A 222 5.58 -0.19 -15.67
N PRO A 223 6.60 -0.47 -16.51
CA PRO A 223 7.87 -1.01 -16.02
C PRO A 223 8.58 -0.15 -14.97
N VAL A 224 8.36 1.17 -14.99
CA VAL A 224 9.03 2.14 -14.11
C VAL A 224 8.04 3.02 -13.34
N GLU A 225 6.73 2.81 -13.52
CA GLU A 225 5.67 3.59 -12.87
C GLU A 225 4.60 2.69 -12.25
N GLY A 226 3.85 3.27 -11.32
CA GLY A 226 2.85 2.62 -10.52
C GLY A 226 3.44 1.72 -9.43
N SER A 227 2.52 1.14 -8.67
CA SER A 227 2.82 0.20 -7.59
C SER A 227 2.05 -1.11 -7.76
N MET A 228 2.68 -2.19 -7.30
CA MET A 228 2.05 -3.50 -7.20
C MET A 228 1.42 -3.65 -5.81
N LYS A 229 0.14 -4.03 -5.79
CA LYS A 229 -0.58 -4.41 -4.57
C LYS A 229 -0.27 -5.85 -4.19
N ILE A 230 0.08 -6.08 -2.93
CA ILE A 230 0.37 -7.39 -2.37
C ILE A 230 -0.33 -7.54 -1.02
N LEU A 231 -0.83 -8.74 -0.71
CA LEU A 231 -1.30 -9.03 0.65
C LEU A 231 -0.12 -8.97 1.60
N ILE A 232 -0.16 -8.07 2.59
CA ILE A 232 0.99 -7.82 3.46
C ILE A 232 1.40 -9.08 4.23
N GLU A 233 0.45 -9.96 4.56
CA GLU A 233 0.76 -11.21 5.28
C GLU A 233 1.59 -12.17 4.42
N ASN A 234 1.38 -12.23 3.11
CA ASN A 234 2.21 -13.04 2.22
C ASN A 234 3.65 -12.52 2.20
N TRP A 235 3.81 -11.19 2.19
CA TRP A 235 5.15 -10.59 2.28
C TRP A 235 5.81 -10.89 3.64
N ARG A 236 5.09 -10.73 4.74
CA ARG A 236 5.58 -11.04 6.09
C ARG A 236 5.95 -12.50 6.26
N GLU A 237 5.17 -13.42 5.71
CA GLU A 237 5.48 -14.84 5.72
C GLU A 237 6.82 -15.12 5.02
N ILE A 238 7.03 -14.53 3.84
CA ILE A 238 8.30 -14.61 3.11
C ILE A 238 9.45 -14.06 3.95
N THR A 239 9.30 -12.87 4.52
CA THR A 239 10.40 -12.23 5.25
C THR A 239 10.71 -12.90 6.60
N ARG A 240 9.72 -13.51 7.25
CA ARG A 240 9.88 -14.31 8.49
C ARG A 240 10.54 -15.67 8.23
N LYS A 241 10.12 -16.40 7.19
CA LYS A 241 10.70 -17.70 6.84
C LYS A 241 12.11 -17.56 6.26
N TYR A 242 12.35 -16.51 5.47
CA TYR A 242 13.60 -16.32 4.72
C TYR A 242 14.31 -14.98 5.03
N PRO A 243 14.60 -14.68 6.31
CA PRO A 243 15.05 -13.35 6.75
C PRO A 243 16.42 -12.95 6.18
N ARG A 244 17.24 -13.91 5.76
CA ARG A 244 18.59 -13.69 5.20
C ARG A 244 18.65 -13.81 3.68
N SER A 245 17.50 -13.93 3.02
CA SER A 245 17.41 -14.18 1.58
C SER A 245 16.47 -13.18 0.91
N PRO A 246 16.86 -11.89 0.81
CA PRO A 246 16.03 -10.86 0.18
C PRO A 246 15.67 -11.17 -1.28
N MET A 247 16.51 -11.95 -1.97
CA MET A 247 16.24 -12.45 -3.32
C MET A 247 14.97 -13.32 -3.40
N VAL A 248 14.60 -14.04 -2.33
CA VAL A 248 13.33 -14.79 -2.28
C VAL A 248 12.14 -13.83 -2.32
N GLY A 249 12.21 -12.73 -1.57
CA GLY A 249 11.19 -11.67 -1.59
C GLY A 249 11.05 -11.02 -2.96
N ASP A 250 12.17 -10.67 -3.60
CA ASP A 250 12.15 -10.09 -4.95
C ASP A 250 11.59 -11.07 -5.99
N ALA A 251 12.01 -12.34 -5.94
CA ALA A 251 11.46 -13.37 -6.82
C ALA A 251 9.96 -13.57 -6.59
N PHE A 252 9.50 -13.52 -5.33
CA PHE A 252 8.08 -13.62 -4.99
C PHE A 252 7.28 -12.43 -5.57
N LEU A 253 7.74 -11.20 -5.34
CA LEU A 253 7.11 -9.99 -5.89
C LEU A 253 7.09 -10.05 -7.43
N TRP A 254 8.18 -10.49 -8.03
CA TRP A 254 8.30 -10.62 -9.47
C TRP A 254 7.37 -11.68 -10.05
N LEU A 255 7.22 -12.85 -9.41
CA LEU A 255 6.25 -13.87 -9.80
C LEU A 255 4.82 -13.34 -9.68
N ALA A 256 4.49 -12.74 -8.53
CA ALA A 256 3.17 -12.16 -8.26
C ALA A 256 2.79 -11.12 -9.31
N GLY A 257 3.77 -10.33 -9.74
CA GLY A 257 3.57 -9.36 -10.80
C GLY A 257 3.58 -9.95 -12.21
N ARG A 258 4.38 -10.98 -12.50
CA ARG A 258 4.62 -11.49 -13.85
C ARG A 258 3.58 -12.52 -14.29
N MET A 259 3.27 -13.52 -13.45
CA MET A 259 2.40 -14.64 -13.83
C MET A 259 1.03 -14.17 -14.34
N PRO A 260 0.34 -13.17 -13.73
CA PRO A 260 -0.95 -12.68 -14.23
C PRO A 260 -0.93 -12.05 -15.62
N ARG A 261 0.25 -11.66 -16.12
CA ARG A 261 0.43 -10.98 -17.40
C ARG A 261 0.82 -11.93 -18.54
N LEU A 262 1.17 -13.18 -18.25
CA LEU A 262 1.57 -14.16 -19.28
C LEU A 262 0.38 -14.62 -20.13
N ARG A 263 0.56 -14.69 -21.44
CA ARG A 263 -0.43 -15.13 -22.45
C ARG A 263 0.27 -15.99 -23.51
N GLY A 264 -0.50 -16.70 -24.32
CA GLY A 264 0.04 -17.51 -25.43
C GLY A 264 1.03 -18.57 -24.97
N GLU A 265 2.19 -18.65 -25.63
CA GLU A 265 3.26 -19.60 -25.29
C GLU A 265 4.05 -19.23 -24.03
N GLY A 266 3.75 -18.09 -23.41
CA GLY A 266 4.44 -17.62 -22.22
C GLY A 266 5.65 -16.75 -22.53
N ALA A 267 6.69 -16.82 -21.67
CA ALA A 267 7.88 -15.98 -21.79
C ALA A 267 9.16 -16.80 -21.60
N TYR A 268 10.10 -16.64 -22.55
CA TYR A 268 11.46 -17.17 -22.46
C TYR A 268 12.41 -16.07 -22.02
N LEU A 269 13.10 -16.28 -20.91
CA LEU A 269 14.02 -15.32 -20.30
C LEU A 269 15.42 -15.93 -20.18
N PRO A 270 16.41 -15.43 -20.95
CA PRO A 270 17.76 -15.93 -20.85
C PRO A 270 18.38 -15.57 -19.50
N TRP A 271 19.33 -16.39 -19.03
CA TRP A 271 20.02 -16.16 -17.76
C TRP A 271 20.74 -14.82 -17.71
N SER A 272 21.28 -14.36 -18.83
CA SER A 272 21.91 -13.04 -18.95
C SER A 272 20.92 -11.90 -18.69
N ALA A 273 19.70 -11.95 -19.23
CA ALA A 273 18.67 -10.94 -18.97
C ALA A 273 18.23 -10.94 -17.50
N LEU A 274 18.06 -12.13 -16.91
CA LEU A 274 17.78 -12.27 -15.48
C LEU A 274 18.92 -11.73 -14.61
N ALA A 275 20.17 -11.93 -15.03
CA ALA A 275 21.35 -11.39 -14.34
C ALA A 275 21.41 -9.86 -14.44
N SER A 276 21.05 -9.27 -15.58
CA SER A 276 20.94 -7.80 -15.70
C SER A 276 19.84 -7.20 -14.84
N GLN A 277 18.74 -7.94 -14.61
CA GLN A 277 17.61 -7.50 -13.80
C GLN A 277 17.84 -7.71 -12.29
N PHE A 278 18.35 -8.88 -11.90
CA PHE A 278 18.45 -9.34 -10.52
C PHE A 278 19.88 -9.51 -10.01
N GLY A 279 20.85 -9.73 -10.87
CA GLY A 279 22.20 -10.15 -10.50
C GLY A 279 23.02 -9.06 -9.81
N ALA A 280 23.87 -9.43 -8.86
CA ALA A 280 24.84 -8.51 -8.26
C ALA A 280 26.13 -8.45 -9.12
N ALA A 281 27.19 -7.81 -8.62
CA ALA A 281 28.54 -7.85 -9.20
C ALA A 281 29.23 -9.24 -9.10
N THR A 282 28.48 -10.32 -9.37
CA THR A 282 28.91 -11.71 -9.29
C THR A 282 28.85 -12.36 -10.67
N ALA A 283 29.70 -13.35 -10.93
CA ALA A 283 29.65 -14.11 -12.19
C ALA A 283 28.25 -14.71 -12.43
N GLU A 284 27.81 -14.73 -13.69
CA GLU A 284 26.47 -15.22 -14.08
C GLU A 284 26.20 -16.64 -13.57
N ARG A 285 27.22 -17.50 -13.54
CA ARG A 285 27.13 -18.87 -12.98
C ARG A 285 26.65 -18.87 -11.52
N ASP A 286 27.24 -18.01 -10.69
CA ASP A 286 26.94 -17.96 -9.27
C ASP A 286 25.59 -17.26 -9.01
N PHE A 287 25.25 -16.28 -9.85
CA PHE A 287 23.91 -15.71 -9.92
C PHE A 287 22.86 -16.78 -10.26
N ARG A 288 23.04 -17.54 -11.34
CA ARG A 288 22.11 -18.61 -11.76
C ARG A 288 21.84 -19.60 -10.64
N LYS A 289 22.90 -20.03 -9.93
CA LYS A 289 22.76 -20.95 -8.79
C LYS A 289 21.92 -20.33 -7.66
N SER A 290 22.23 -19.10 -7.26
CA SER A 290 21.52 -18.42 -6.17
C SER A 290 20.08 -18.08 -6.54
N PHE A 291 19.85 -17.53 -7.73
CA PHE A 291 18.52 -17.17 -8.21
C PHE A 291 17.63 -18.39 -8.42
N ARG A 292 18.14 -19.51 -8.95
CA ARG A 292 17.36 -20.76 -9.05
C ARG A 292 16.83 -21.22 -7.70
N ASN A 293 17.66 -21.17 -6.66
CA ASN A 293 17.25 -21.57 -5.31
C ASN A 293 16.21 -20.59 -4.73
N ALA A 294 16.42 -19.29 -4.93
CA ALA A 294 15.48 -18.27 -4.47
C ALA A 294 14.13 -18.38 -5.20
N LEU A 295 14.16 -18.56 -6.53
CA LEU A 295 12.97 -18.71 -7.36
C LEU A 295 12.18 -19.97 -7.01
N ARG A 296 12.83 -21.11 -6.78
CA ARG A 296 12.14 -22.33 -6.35
C ARG A 296 11.40 -22.11 -5.03
N THR A 297 12.06 -21.44 -4.09
CA THR A 297 11.48 -21.10 -2.78
C THR A 297 10.29 -20.15 -2.94
N ALA A 298 10.47 -19.05 -3.68
CA ALA A 298 9.43 -18.07 -3.95
C ALA A 298 8.24 -18.67 -4.71
N ALA A 299 8.49 -19.56 -5.69
CA ALA A 299 7.46 -20.25 -6.43
C ALA A 299 6.66 -21.20 -5.53
N GLY A 300 7.32 -21.92 -4.62
CA GLY A 300 6.64 -22.77 -3.63
C GLY A 300 5.65 -21.99 -2.78
N GLU A 301 6.04 -20.80 -2.32
CA GLU A 301 5.16 -19.92 -1.52
C GLU A 301 4.06 -19.28 -2.40
N TYR A 302 4.39 -18.86 -3.62
CA TYR A 302 3.43 -18.27 -4.57
C TYR A 302 2.33 -19.27 -4.98
N PHE A 303 2.70 -20.52 -5.24
CA PHE A 303 1.78 -21.58 -5.64
C PHE A 303 1.25 -22.42 -4.48
N ALA A 304 1.55 -22.06 -3.22
CA ALA A 304 1.09 -22.79 -2.04
C ALA A 304 -0.44 -23.07 -2.02
N PRO A 305 -1.33 -22.16 -2.50
CA PRO A 305 -2.76 -22.44 -2.58
C PRO A 305 -3.16 -23.60 -3.52
N LEU A 306 -2.27 -23.99 -4.45
CA LEU A 306 -2.48 -25.15 -5.32
C LEU A 306 -2.19 -26.49 -4.63
N GLY A 307 -1.72 -26.43 -3.38
CA GLY A 307 -1.49 -27.58 -2.51
C GLY A 307 0.00 -27.91 -2.31
N PRO A 308 0.32 -28.63 -1.22
CA PRO A 308 1.71 -28.86 -0.79
C PRO A 308 2.53 -29.76 -1.73
N LYS A 309 1.87 -30.48 -2.64
CA LYS A 309 2.51 -31.35 -3.64
C LYS A 309 2.50 -30.76 -5.05
N PHE A 310 2.09 -29.50 -5.20
CA PHE A 310 2.05 -28.85 -6.50
C PHE A 310 3.46 -28.74 -7.08
N ASP A 311 3.65 -29.24 -8.30
CA ASP A 311 4.91 -29.13 -9.01
C ASP A 311 5.01 -27.77 -9.73
N VAL A 312 5.89 -26.91 -9.22
CA VAL A 312 6.18 -25.58 -9.80
C VAL A 312 6.70 -25.67 -11.23
N HIS A 313 7.27 -26.81 -11.65
CA HIS A 313 7.71 -27.04 -13.04
C HIS A 313 6.55 -27.15 -14.03
N THR A 314 5.31 -27.27 -13.55
CA THR A 314 4.11 -27.08 -14.39
C THR A 314 4.14 -25.70 -15.08
N TYR A 315 4.66 -24.66 -14.40
CA TYR A 315 4.66 -23.28 -14.90
C TYR A 315 6.02 -22.67 -15.13
N ILE A 316 7.07 -23.20 -14.50
CA ILE A 316 8.42 -22.62 -14.53
C ILE A 316 9.42 -23.72 -14.92
N ASN A 317 9.86 -23.69 -16.17
CA ASN A 317 10.81 -24.64 -16.74
C ASN A 317 12.15 -24.00 -17.07
N GLU A 318 13.20 -24.80 -17.13
CA GLU A 318 14.48 -24.36 -17.71
C GLU A 318 14.63 -24.87 -19.13
N TYR A 319 15.11 -24.01 -20.02
CA TYR A 319 15.46 -24.37 -21.39
C TYR A 319 16.97 -24.20 -21.63
N GLY A 320 17.48 -24.86 -22.67
CA GLY A 320 18.90 -24.76 -23.07
C GLY A 320 19.88 -25.40 -22.08
N VAL A 321 19.42 -26.36 -21.25
CA VAL A 321 20.27 -27.01 -20.23
C VAL A 321 21.37 -27.90 -20.86
N ALA A 322 21.13 -28.44 -22.05
CA ALA A 322 22.03 -29.37 -22.75
C ALA A 322 23.06 -28.70 -23.68
N HIS A 323 22.91 -27.40 -23.97
CA HIS A 323 23.75 -26.69 -24.94
C HIS A 323 24.40 -25.48 -24.29
N TYR A 324 25.59 -25.69 -23.72
CA TYR A 324 26.41 -24.64 -23.09
C TYR A 324 26.71 -23.47 -24.05
N ALA A 325 26.66 -23.73 -25.36
CA ALA A 325 26.99 -22.78 -26.43
C ALA A 325 25.84 -21.84 -26.84
N THR A 326 24.56 -22.21 -26.65
CA THR A 326 23.41 -21.40 -27.11
C THR A 326 22.78 -20.53 -26.03
N GLY A 327 23.24 -20.64 -24.79
CA GLY A 327 22.65 -19.92 -23.65
C GLY A 327 21.32 -20.55 -23.23
N GLY A 328 21.16 -20.77 -21.92
CA GLY A 328 19.92 -21.26 -21.34
C GLY A 328 19.10 -20.15 -20.70
N GLY A 329 17.95 -20.52 -20.15
CA GLY A 329 17.10 -19.58 -19.43
C GLY A 329 15.95 -20.24 -18.71
N LEU A 330 14.98 -19.42 -18.34
CA LEU A 330 13.71 -19.82 -17.74
C LEU A 330 12.57 -19.60 -18.74
N HIS A 331 11.69 -20.58 -18.84
CA HIS A 331 10.43 -20.50 -19.57
C HIS A 331 9.28 -20.47 -18.57
N PHE A 332 8.46 -19.43 -18.67
CA PHE A 332 7.26 -19.26 -17.85
C PHE A 332 6.03 -19.46 -18.71
N THR A 333 5.17 -20.42 -18.37
CA THR A 333 3.91 -20.66 -19.09
C THR A 333 2.73 -19.97 -18.38
N PRO A 334 1.67 -19.58 -19.13
CA PRO A 334 0.47 -19.02 -18.50
C PRO A 334 -0.22 -20.00 -17.56
N ILE A 335 -0.74 -19.49 -16.43
CA ILE A 335 -1.48 -20.31 -15.47
C ILE A 335 -2.82 -20.75 -16.08
N SER A 336 -3.20 -22.01 -15.88
CA SER A 336 -4.47 -22.54 -16.37
C SER A 336 -5.66 -21.86 -15.70
N PRO A 337 -6.82 -21.71 -16.37
CA PRO A 337 -8.01 -21.08 -15.76
C PRO A 337 -8.45 -21.72 -14.43
N GLU A 338 -8.25 -23.03 -14.27
CA GLU A 338 -8.54 -23.76 -13.02
C GLU A 338 -7.63 -23.32 -11.87
N HIS A 339 -6.32 -23.29 -12.10
CA HIS A 339 -5.37 -22.83 -11.09
C HIS A 339 -5.47 -21.32 -10.83
N GLN A 340 -5.86 -20.52 -11.82
CA GLN A 340 -6.15 -19.09 -11.61
C GLN A 340 -7.29 -18.88 -10.61
N LYS A 341 -8.35 -19.72 -10.64
CA LYS A 341 -9.43 -19.66 -9.65
C LYS A 341 -8.93 -19.97 -8.24
N LEU A 342 -8.11 -21.02 -8.09
CA LEU A 342 -7.53 -21.42 -6.81
C LEU A 342 -6.55 -20.37 -6.25
N LEU A 343 -5.82 -19.68 -7.11
CA LEU A 343 -4.94 -18.56 -6.73
C LEU A 343 -5.71 -17.24 -6.48
N GLY A 344 -7.04 -17.26 -6.52
CA GLY A 344 -7.88 -16.08 -6.23
C GLY A 344 -7.81 -14.99 -7.31
N TRP A 345 -7.50 -15.35 -8.57
CA TRP A 345 -7.48 -14.35 -9.67
C TRP A 345 -8.88 -13.98 -10.17
N GLY A 346 -9.89 -14.83 -9.94
CA GLY A 346 -11.24 -14.69 -10.48
C GLY A 346 -12.02 -13.46 -10.01
N ALA A 347 -11.67 -12.85 -8.87
CA ALA A 347 -12.35 -11.67 -8.33
C ALA A 347 -11.77 -10.32 -8.83
N ARG A 348 -10.65 -10.32 -9.56
CA ARG A 348 -9.88 -9.09 -9.86
C ARG A 348 -10.21 -8.40 -11.18
N ARG A 349 -11.11 -8.96 -12.01
CA ARG A 349 -11.36 -8.45 -13.38
C ARG A 349 -12.65 -7.63 -13.55
N ALA A 350 -13.47 -7.48 -12.51
CA ALA A 350 -14.76 -6.76 -12.59
C ALA A 350 -14.69 -5.28 -12.15
N LYS A 351 -13.51 -4.64 -12.21
CA LYS A 351 -13.38 -3.20 -11.94
C LYS A 351 -12.32 -2.55 -12.81
N LYS A 352 -12.57 -2.49 -14.12
CA LYS A 352 -11.88 -1.55 -15.02
C LYS A 352 -12.81 -1.11 -16.15
N THR A 353 -13.70 -0.18 -15.81
CA THR A 353 -14.21 0.87 -16.71
C THR A 353 -14.81 1.97 -15.84
N SER A 354 -14.00 2.99 -15.53
CA SER A 354 -14.54 4.32 -15.29
C SER A 354 -13.64 5.31 -16.02
N PRO A 355 -14.17 6.09 -16.98
CA PRO A 355 -13.41 7.10 -17.67
C PRO A 355 -13.39 8.35 -16.79
N ASN A 356 -12.21 8.75 -16.31
CA ASN A 356 -11.97 10.12 -15.88
C ASN A 356 -10.46 10.38 -15.88
N SER A 357 -9.93 10.74 -17.05
CA SER A 357 -8.75 11.59 -17.19
C SER A 357 -8.66 12.06 -18.63
N ALA A 358 -9.27 13.21 -18.91
CA ALA A 358 -8.98 14.01 -20.10
C ALA A 358 -9.29 15.48 -19.80
N LYS A 359 -8.43 16.15 -19.02
CA LYS A 359 -8.28 17.60 -19.15
C LYS A 359 -7.26 17.84 -20.27
N LYS A 360 -7.75 18.00 -21.50
CA LYS A 360 -6.96 18.51 -22.62
C LYS A 360 -6.76 20.00 -22.43
N HIS A 361 -5.50 20.44 -22.39
CA HIS A 361 -5.13 21.81 -22.69
C HIS A 361 -5.48 22.09 -24.15
N ALA A 362 -6.31 23.11 -24.37
CA ALA A 362 -6.60 23.67 -25.68
C ALA A 362 -5.51 24.69 -26.03
N THR A 363 -4.87 24.51 -27.18
CA THR A 363 -4.17 25.58 -27.90
C THR A 363 -4.94 25.83 -29.18
N ASP A 364 -5.45 27.05 -29.31
CA ASP A 364 -6.02 27.62 -30.52
C ASP A 364 -5.03 27.51 -31.68
N HIS A 365 -5.47 26.94 -32.80
CA HIS A 365 -5.10 27.45 -34.11
C HIS A 365 -6.28 27.27 -35.07
N GLN A 366 -6.58 28.38 -35.73
CA GLN A 366 -7.72 28.68 -36.56
C GLN A 366 -7.35 28.44 -38.02
N GLU A 367 -8.11 27.62 -38.77
CA GLU A 367 -8.27 27.78 -40.22
C GLU A 367 -9.46 26.98 -40.82
N THR A 368 -10.42 27.76 -41.32
CA THR A 368 -11.47 27.69 -42.37
C THR A 368 -11.75 26.38 -43.18
N PRO A 369 -13.01 26.11 -43.64
CA PRO A 369 -13.48 24.76 -44.03
C PRO A 369 -13.74 24.49 -45.53
N ALA A 370 -13.84 23.16 -45.83
CA ALA A 370 -14.56 22.44 -46.92
C ALA A 370 -14.00 22.50 -48.37
N PRO A 371 -14.34 21.56 -49.31
CA PRO A 371 -15.42 20.54 -49.30
C PRO A 371 -15.07 19.10 -49.81
N ASP A 372 -16.07 18.19 -49.68
CA ASP A 372 -16.16 16.81 -50.20
C ASP A 372 -15.99 16.66 -51.73
N PRO A 373 -15.80 15.41 -52.23
CA PRO A 373 -16.87 14.88 -53.10
C PRO A 373 -17.16 13.35 -53.01
N ILE A 374 -18.46 13.04 -52.91
CA ILE A 374 -19.32 12.23 -53.82
C ILE A 374 -18.77 10.91 -54.43
N THR A 375 -19.33 9.80 -53.93
CA THR A 375 -20.06 8.67 -54.58
C THR A 375 -19.67 8.14 -55.99
N ALA A 376 -19.51 6.80 -56.12
CA ALA A 376 -20.36 5.83 -56.87
C ALA A 376 -19.60 4.48 -57.21
N PRO A 377 -20.21 3.43 -57.81
CA PRO A 377 -20.45 2.11 -57.16
C PRO A 377 -19.81 0.92 -57.93
N ILE A 378 -20.03 -0.35 -57.50
CA ILE A 378 -20.45 -1.53 -58.33
C ILE A 378 -20.17 -2.92 -57.68
N GLN A 379 -21.24 -3.74 -57.69
CA GLN A 379 -21.47 -5.21 -57.72
C GLN A 379 -20.64 -6.26 -56.95
N VAL A 380 -21.36 -6.92 -56.03
CA VAL A 380 -21.73 -8.36 -55.97
C VAL A 380 -20.94 -9.36 -56.83
N GLU A 381 -20.32 -10.33 -56.17
CA GLU A 381 -20.31 -11.75 -56.55
C GLU A 381 -20.21 -12.63 -55.28
N THR A 382 -21.08 -13.65 -55.17
CA THR A 382 -20.97 -14.75 -54.20
C THR A 382 -20.50 -15.99 -54.97
N PRO A 383 -19.72 -16.90 -54.38
CA PRO A 383 -20.35 -18.18 -54.06
C PRO A 383 -19.81 -18.90 -52.81
N ALA A 384 -20.61 -19.89 -52.39
CA ALA A 384 -20.26 -21.14 -51.69
C ALA A 384 -20.31 -21.18 -50.15
N THR A 385 -21.42 -21.80 -49.72
CA THR A 385 -21.81 -22.32 -48.42
C THR A 385 -20.81 -23.33 -47.83
N VAL A 386 -20.44 -23.16 -46.56
CA VAL A 386 -20.05 -24.26 -45.66
C VAL A 386 -20.68 -24.01 -44.29
N GLN A 387 -21.50 -24.96 -43.85
CA GLN A 387 -22.15 -25.01 -42.53
C GLN A 387 -21.12 -25.12 -41.40
N ALA A 388 -21.21 -24.20 -40.43
CA ALA A 388 -20.71 -24.40 -39.08
C ALA A 388 -21.84 -24.05 -38.10
N THR A 389 -22.18 -25.03 -37.27
CA THR A 389 -23.17 -25.01 -36.20
C THR A 389 -22.88 -23.87 -35.20
N GLN A 390 -23.85 -22.96 -35.04
CA GLN A 390 -23.81 -21.91 -34.01
C GLN A 390 -24.10 -22.52 -32.63
N PRO A 391 -23.40 -22.12 -31.56
CA PRO A 391 -23.83 -22.36 -30.19
C PRO A 391 -25.02 -21.45 -29.86
N GLU A 392 -26.04 -22.06 -29.28
CA GLU A 392 -27.28 -21.48 -28.77
C GLU A 392 -27.00 -20.30 -27.81
N ILE A 393 -27.34 -19.09 -28.25
CA ILE A 393 -27.26 -17.86 -27.45
C ILE A 393 -28.53 -17.77 -26.61
N VAL A 394 -28.43 -18.05 -25.32
CA VAL A 394 -29.47 -17.69 -24.34
C VAL A 394 -29.46 -16.16 -24.23
N THR A 395 -30.51 -15.53 -24.75
CA THR A 395 -30.71 -14.09 -24.67
C THR A 395 -31.16 -13.72 -23.26
N VAL A 396 -30.26 -13.12 -22.47
CA VAL A 396 -30.60 -12.47 -21.20
C VAL A 396 -31.36 -11.19 -21.53
N THR A 397 -32.63 -11.13 -21.17
CA THR A 397 -33.51 -9.98 -21.38
C THR A 397 -33.17 -8.89 -20.35
N ALA A 398 -32.21 -8.02 -20.69
CA ALA A 398 -32.04 -6.76 -19.99
C ALA A 398 -33.19 -5.81 -20.38
N ASP A 399 -33.97 -5.36 -19.39
CA ASP A 399 -34.98 -4.32 -19.59
C ASP A 399 -34.64 -3.12 -18.71
N GLN A 400 -34.70 -1.91 -19.29
CA GLN A 400 -34.26 -0.65 -18.67
C GLN A 400 -32.83 -0.64 -18.09
N GLY A 401 -31.91 -1.43 -18.65
CA GLY A 401 -30.52 -1.53 -18.17
C GLY A 401 -30.35 -2.37 -16.90
N VAL A 402 -31.38 -3.12 -16.51
CA VAL A 402 -31.37 -4.05 -15.37
C VAL A 402 -31.44 -5.48 -15.88
N ASP A 403 -30.51 -6.31 -15.41
CA ASP A 403 -30.58 -7.76 -15.54
C ASP A 403 -31.41 -8.30 -14.36
N PHE A 404 -32.64 -8.73 -14.66
CA PHE A 404 -33.58 -9.23 -13.66
C PHE A 404 -33.14 -10.56 -13.04
N THR A 405 -32.29 -11.34 -13.71
CA THR A 405 -31.73 -12.58 -13.16
C THR A 405 -30.67 -12.23 -12.11
N ALA A 406 -29.72 -11.37 -12.47
CA ALA A 406 -28.71 -10.88 -11.55
C ALA A 406 -29.31 -10.09 -10.36
N LEU A 407 -30.37 -9.31 -10.61
CA LEU A 407 -31.06 -8.54 -9.57
C LEU A 407 -31.71 -9.47 -8.54
N ARG A 408 -32.30 -10.59 -8.97
CA ARG A 408 -32.88 -11.59 -8.05
C ARG A 408 -31.82 -12.26 -7.19
N GLU A 409 -30.68 -12.63 -7.77
CA GLU A 409 -29.56 -13.23 -7.04
C GLU A 409 -29.01 -12.27 -5.97
N GLU A 410 -28.87 -11.00 -6.32
CA GLU A 410 -28.39 -9.95 -5.42
C GLU A 410 -29.38 -9.66 -4.28
N LEU A 411 -30.67 -9.51 -4.57
CA LEU A 411 -31.70 -9.30 -3.55
C LEU A 411 -31.87 -10.52 -2.62
N THR A 412 -31.70 -11.74 -3.15
CA THR A 412 -31.70 -12.97 -2.33
C THR A 412 -30.48 -13.02 -1.43
N SER A 413 -29.31 -12.61 -1.94
CA SER A 413 -28.07 -12.51 -1.16
C SER A 413 -28.17 -11.45 -0.04
N ASN A 414 -28.99 -10.42 -0.24
CA ASN A 414 -29.32 -9.39 0.76
C ASN A 414 -30.45 -9.81 1.73
N GLY A 415 -30.87 -11.08 1.69
CA GLY A 415 -31.78 -11.66 2.69
C GLY A 415 -33.27 -11.54 2.37
N LEU A 416 -33.65 -11.14 1.15
CA LEU A 416 -35.06 -11.15 0.70
C LEU A 416 -35.45 -12.49 0.09
N ASN A 417 -36.60 -13.03 0.48
CA ASN A 417 -37.13 -14.24 -0.15
C ASN A 417 -37.98 -13.88 -1.37
N LEU A 418 -37.43 -14.08 -2.56
CA LEU A 418 -38.08 -13.77 -3.84
C LEU A 418 -38.76 -14.98 -4.50
N THR A 419 -38.83 -16.13 -3.82
CA THR A 419 -39.36 -17.38 -4.40
C THR A 419 -40.83 -17.29 -4.81
N THR A 420 -41.58 -16.35 -4.23
CA THR A 420 -43.00 -16.10 -4.50
C THR A 420 -43.26 -14.79 -5.23
N VAL A 421 -42.22 -14.03 -5.63
CA VAL A 421 -42.37 -12.73 -6.29
C VAL A 421 -42.36 -12.93 -7.81
N PRO A 422 -43.48 -12.65 -8.52
CA PRO A 422 -43.55 -12.75 -9.98
C PRO A 422 -42.62 -11.74 -10.69
N ASP A 423 -42.18 -12.08 -11.91
CA ASP A 423 -41.31 -11.23 -12.73
C ASP A 423 -41.95 -9.85 -13.02
N ASP A 424 -43.26 -9.82 -13.22
CA ASP A 424 -44.00 -8.57 -13.47
C ASP A 424 -44.03 -7.66 -12.22
N THR A 425 -44.10 -8.24 -11.02
CA THR A 425 -44.02 -7.51 -9.76
C THR A 425 -42.62 -6.92 -9.56
N LEU A 426 -41.59 -7.69 -9.88
CA LEU A 426 -40.20 -7.21 -9.82
C LEU A 426 -39.96 -6.07 -10.83
N ARG A 427 -40.49 -6.21 -12.06
CA ARG A 427 -40.40 -5.17 -13.11
C ARG A 427 -41.13 -3.88 -12.72
N ALA A 428 -42.34 -3.99 -12.16
CA ALA A 428 -43.11 -2.84 -11.67
C ALA A 428 -42.41 -2.12 -10.50
N ALA A 429 -41.78 -2.88 -9.61
CA ALA A 429 -41.02 -2.33 -8.49
C ALA A 429 -39.78 -1.54 -8.98
N VAL A 430 -39.03 -2.08 -9.95
CA VAL A 430 -37.90 -1.39 -10.59
C VAL A 430 -38.35 -0.11 -11.30
N ALA A 431 -39.43 -0.16 -12.08
CA ALA A 431 -39.98 1.03 -12.74
C ALA A 431 -40.39 2.12 -11.73
N THR A 432 -40.94 1.72 -10.58
CA THR A 432 -41.27 2.64 -9.49
C THR A 432 -40.02 3.30 -8.91
N VAL A 433 -38.95 2.55 -8.66
CA VAL A 433 -37.66 3.08 -8.17
C VAL A 433 -37.04 4.07 -9.17
N PHE A 434 -37.10 3.76 -10.46
CA PHE A 434 -36.54 4.61 -11.51
C PHE A 434 -37.35 5.89 -11.70
N SER A 435 -38.68 5.83 -11.58
CA SER A 435 -39.55 7.01 -11.63
C SER A 435 -39.29 8.01 -10.50
N ARG A 436 -38.77 7.55 -9.36
CA ARG A 436 -38.45 8.38 -8.19
C ARG A 436 -37.06 9.04 -8.28
N SER A 437 -36.25 8.66 -9.26
CA SER A 437 -34.86 9.09 -9.37
C SER A 437 -34.67 10.14 -10.46
N LYS A 438 -34.08 11.29 -10.11
CA LYS A 438 -33.84 12.40 -11.07
C LYS A 438 -32.70 12.14 -12.05
N SER A 439 -31.82 11.18 -11.74
CA SER A 439 -30.72 10.73 -12.58
C SER A 439 -30.33 9.32 -12.16
N ILE A 440 -30.03 8.45 -13.12
CA ILE A 440 -29.68 7.04 -12.90
C ILE A 440 -28.32 6.80 -13.56
N SER A 441 -27.27 6.73 -12.75
CA SER A 441 -25.90 6.43 -13.22
C SER A 441 -25.61 4.92 -13.28
N ASP A 442 -26.25 4.14 -12.42
CA ASP A 442 -26.17 2.68 -12.37
C ASP A 442 -27.57 2.10 -12.09
N PRO A 443 -28.31 1.68 -13.13
CA PRO A 443 -29.66 1.13 -12.98
C PRO A 443 -29.70 -0.11 -12.08
N GLN A 444 -28.72 -1.01 -12.19
CA GLN A 444 -28.69 -2.29 -11.47
C GLN A 444 -28.49 -2.05 -9.95
N ALA A 445 -27.47 -1.28 -9.59
CA ALA A 445 -27.16 -1.00 -8.18
C ALA A 445 -28.27 -0.18 -7.50
N LEU A 446 -28.87 0.76 -8.22
CA LEU A 446 -29.98 1.56 -7.71
C LEU A 446 -31.22 0.69 -7.42
N ALA A 447 -31.56 -0.23 -8.32
CA ALA A 447 -32.66 -1.18 -8.14
C ALA A 447 -32.40 -2.10 -6.93
N ALA A 448 -31.22 -2.72 -6.85
CA ALA A 448 -30.87 -3.64 -5.76
C ALA A 448 -30.91 -2.95 -4.38
N HIS A 449 -30.28 -1.78 -4.26
CA HIS A 449 -30.23 -1.04 -3.01
C HIS A 449 -31.62 -0.53 -2.56
N SER A 450 -32.43 -0.02 -3.49
CA SER A 450 -33.74 0.57 -3.17
C SER A 450 -34.76 -0.51 -2.79
N LEU A 451 -34.78 -1.64 -3.49
CA LEU A 451 -35.69 -2.76 -3.20
C LEU A 451 -35.30 -3.51 -1.92
N THR A 452 -34.01 -3.53 -1.56
CA THR A 452 -33.56 -4.05 -0.25
C THR A 452 -34.06 -3.19 0.91
N LYS A 453 -34.12 -1.86 0.73
CA LYS A 453 -34.59 -0.92 1.76
C LYS A 453 -36.11 -0.77 1.81
N GLU A 454 -36.80 -0.99 0.69
CA GLU A 454 -38.26 -0.93 0.58
C GLU A 454 -38.84 -2.27 0.07
N PRO A 455 -38.75 -3.37 0.84
CA PRO A 455 -39.25 -4.68 0.43
C PRO A 455 -40.77 -4.70 0.22
N THR A 456 -41.48 -3.70 0.74
CA THR A 456 -42.91 -3.48 0.51
C THR A 456 -43.25 -3.24 -0.96
N LEU A 457 -42.31 -2.71 -1.77
CA LEU A 457 -42.48 -2.57 -3.22
C LEU A 457 -42.56 -3.94 -3.94
N LEU A 458 -42.06 -5.00 -3.30
CA LEU A 458 -42.11 -6.37 -3.80
C LEU A 458 -43.28 -7.18 -3.21
N GLY A 459 -44.18 -6.52 -2.48
CA GLY A 459 -45.28 -7.20 -1.78
C GLY A 459 -44.83 -8.04 -0.57
N LEU A 460 -43.58 -7.89 -0.13
CA LEU A 460 -43.04 -8.59 1.04
C LEU A 460 -43.37 -7.78 2.31
N GLY A 461 -43.98 -8.43 3.31
CA GLY A 461 -44.30 -7.81 4.59
C GLY A 461 -43.04 -7.38 5.35
N ALA A 462 -43.08 -6.24 6.03
CA ALA A 462 -41.98 -5.73 6.84
C ALA A 462 -41.53 -6.77 7.89
N PRO A 463 -40.21 -7.01 8.07
CA PRO A 463 -39.74 -7.99 9.03
C PRO A 463 -40.03 -7.52 10.47
N ALA A 464 -40.69 -8.37 11.25
CA ALA A 464 -40.86 -8.19 12.70
C ALA A 464 -39.52 -8.34 13.43
N PRO A 465 -39.26 -7.58 14.52
CA PRO A 465 -38.01 -7.67 15.25
C PRO A 465 -38.00 -8.98 16.04
N THR A 466 -37.27 -9.98 15.58
CA THR A 466 -37.17 -11.27 16.26
C THR A 466 -35.74 -11.49 16.75
N ARG A 467 -35.64 -11.50 18.09
CA ARG A 467 -34.48 -11.86 18.90
C ARG A 467 -33.81 -13.13 18.36
N THR A 468 -32.52 -13.04 18.07
CA THR A 468 -31.67 -14.20 17.79
C THR A 468 -31.09 -14.73 19.09
N ILE A 469 -31.44 -15.97 19.43
CA ILE A 469 -30.72 -16.77 20.41
C ILE A 469 -29.39 -17.15 19.76
N ALA A 470 -28.32 -16.46 20.15
CA ALA A 470 -26.95 -16.83 19.84
C ALA A 470 -26.36 -17.60 21.01
N THR A 471 -25.77 -18.74 20.70
CA THR A 471 -24.88 -19.51 21.57
C THR A 471 -23.83 -18.58 22.18
N ALA A 472 -23.67 -18.63 23.49
CA ALA A 472 -22.98 -17.61 24.29
C ALA A 472 -21.51 -17.38 23.84
N PRO A 473 -21.13 -16.14 23.48
CA PRO A 473 -19.76 -15.68 23.58
C PRO A 473 -19.42 -15.46 25.06
N VAL A 474 -18.21 -15.83 25.46
CA VAL A 474 -17.62 -15.42 26.74
C VAL A 474 -17.70 -13.90 26.84
N PRO A 475 -18.24 -13.30 27.93
CA PRO A 475 -18.37 -11.85 28.00
C PRO A 475 -17.00 -11.20 27.94
N LEU A 476 -16.79 -10.29 26.98
CA LEU A 476 -15.72 -9.30 27.08
C LEU A 476 -16.06 -8.45 28.31
N VAL A 477 -15.39 -8.70 29.42
CA VAL A 477 -15.59 -7.94 30.66
C VAL A 477 -15.06 -6.53 30.41
N THR A 478 -15.96 -5.60 30.10
CA THR A 478 -15.62 -4.18 29.95
C THR A 478 -15.36 -3.60 31.34
N LEU A 479 -14.24 -2.91 31.52
CA LEU A 479 -13.89 -2.26 32.78
C LEU A 479 -15.00 -1.27 33.18
N PRO A 480 -15.50 -1.29 34.44
CA PRO A 480 -16.49 -0.36 34.93
C PRO A 480 -16.03 1.08 34.69
N LYS A 481 -16.87 1.94 34.10
CA LYS A 481 -16.51 3.36 33.92
C LYS A 481 -16.27 4.01 35.29
N GLY A 482 -15.30 4.91 35.37
CA GLY A 482 -15.01 5.67 36.60
C GLY A 482 -14.35 7.00 36.25
N THR A 483 -14.51 7.98 37.13
CA THR A 483 -13.90 9.31 37.02
C THR A 483 -12.81 9.45 38.09
N CYS A 484 -11.73 10.14 37.74
CA CYS A 484 -10.64 10.40 38.68
C CYS A 484 -10.97 11.63 39.56
N PRO A 485 -10.89 11.53 40.89
CA PRO A 485 -11.13 12.68 41.77
C PRO A 485 -10.06 13.78 41.63
N GLU A 486 -8.80 13.41 41.38
CA GLU A 486 -7.69 14.38 41.27
C GLU A 486 -7.68 15.14 39.95
N HIS A 487 -8.01 14.45 38.85
CA HIS A 487 -7.85 15.00 37.51
C HIS A 487 -9.18 15.24 36.80
N SER A 488 -10.32 14.95 37.46
CA SER A 488 -11.67 15.10 36.92
C SER A 488 -11.86 14.55 35.49
N MET A 489 -11.13 13.47 35.17
CA MET A 489 -11.12 12.86 33.84
C MET A 489 -11.64 11.43 33.87
N ASP A 490 -12.19 11.00 32.75
CA ASP A 490 -12.65 9.61 32.56
C ASP A 490 -11.47 8.64 32.56
N ILE A 491 -11.60 7.57 33.36
CA ILE A 491 -10.60 6.52 33.44
C ILE A 491 -10.89 5.49 32.34
N THR A 492 -10.15 5.58 31.24
CA THR A 492 -10.27 4.67 30.09
C THR A 492 -9.57 3.31 30.29
N GLY A 493 -8.82 3.14 31.39
CA GLY A 493 -8.11 1.90 31.75
C GLY A 493 -8.29 1.49 33.21
N LYS A 494 -7.31 0.79 33.79
CA LYS A 494 -7.32 0.41 35.22
C LYS A 494 -7.02 1.60 36.15
N VAL A 495 -6.26 2.60 35.66
CA VAL A 495 -5.85 3.80 36.40
C VAL A 495 -5.99 5.06 35.55
N CYS A 496 -6.16 6.22 36.21
CA CYS A 496 -6.21 7.52 35.57
C CYS A 496 -4.86 7.87 34.93
N SER A 497 -4.85 8.41 33.70
CA SER A 497 -3.61 8.82 33.02
C SER A 497 -2.92 10.00 33.71
N GLY A 498 -3.67 10.92 34.31
CA GLY A 498 -3.12 12.02 35.14
C GLY A 498 -2.34 11.49 36.35
N CYS A 499 -3.00 10.74 37.25
CA CYS A 499 -2.33 10.14 38.42
C CYS A 499 -1.15 9.23 38.03
N ALA A 500 -1.26 8.53 36.89
CA ALA A 500 -0.18 7.69 36.39
C ALA A 500 1.03 8.50 35.88
N ALA A 501 0.83 9.74 35.43
CA ALA A 501 1.91 10.64 35.04
C ALA A 501 2.56 11.26 36.28
N GLU A 502 1.77 11.76 37.23
CA GLU A 502 2.24 12.33 38.49
C GLU A 502 3.11 11.35 39.29
N LEU A 503 2.66 10.10 39.47
CA LEU A 503 3.47 9.10 40.19
C LEU A 503 4.78 8.75 39.47
N LYS A 504 4.91 9.02 38.18
CA LYS A 504 6.13 8.77 37.38
C LYS A 504 7.04 9.97 37.25
N ALA A 505 6.55 11.19 37.43
CA ALA A 505 7.31 12.41 37.17
C ALA A 505 8.34 12.69 38.29
N PRO A 506 9.63 12.94 37.96
CA PRO A 506 10.72 13.14 38.94
C PRO A 506 10.46 14.26 39.97
N ASP A 507 9.64 15.24 39.61
CA ASP A 507 9.39 16.51 40.28
C ASP A 507 8.06 16.59 41.05
N THR A 508 7.19 15.57 40.97
CA THR A 508 5.93 15.54 41.73
C THR A 508 6.18 15.55 43.24
N THR A 509 5.48 16.45 43.95
CA THR A 509 5.63 16.59 45.40
C THR A 509 5.04 15.40 46.15
N ALA A 510 5.51 15.15 47.37
CA ALA A 510 4.99 14.05 48.20
C ALA A 510 3.48 14.16 48.47
N ALA A 511 2.95 15.38 48.56
CA ALA A 511 1.52 15.63 48.76
C ALA A 511 0.68 15.28 47.51
N GLU A 512 1.13 15.69 46.32
CA GLU A 512 0.47 15.36 45.04
C GLU A 512 0.56 13.86 44.74
N ALA A 513 1.72 13.25 45.03
CA ALA A 513 1.89 11.81 44.91
C ALA A 513 0.98 11.04 45.87
N GLN A 514 0.77 11.54 47.10
CA GLN A 514 -0.13 10.92 48.08
C GLN A 514 -1.58 10.94 47.57
N ALA A 515 -2.07 12.10 47.10
CA ALA A 515 -3.41 12.22 46.55
C ALA A 515 -3.63 11.34 45.31
N CYS A 516 -2.64 11.31 44.40
CA CYS A 516 -2.68 10.44 43.22
C CYS A 516 -2.63 8.95 43.58
N TRP A 517 -1.87 8.58 44.60
CA TRP A 517 -1.81 7.21 45.10
C TRP A 517 -3.13 6.78 45.75
N ASP A 518 -3.77 7.64 46.53
CA ASP A 518 -5.05 7.34 47.18
C ASP A 518 -6.16 7.13 46.13
N ALA A 519 -6.18 7.95 45.08
CA ALA A 519 -7.08 7.79 43.94
C ALA A 519 -6.83 6.49 43.15
N VAL A 520 -5.57 6.18 42.85
CA VAL A 520 -5.17 4.95 42.13
C VAL A 520 -5.49 3.69 42.94
N SER A 521 -5.09 3.66 44.22
CA SER A 521 -5.28 2.51 45.09
C SER A 521 -6.77 2.22 45.35
N THR A 522 -7.59 3.25 45.54
CA THR A 522 -9.04 3.12 45.71
C THR A 522 -9.68 2.52 44.45
N ARG A 523 -9.30 3.01 43.27
CA ARG A 523 -9.80 2.51 41.99
C ARG A 523 -9.40 1.05 41.74
N LEU A 524 -8.14 0.70 42.00
CA LEU A 524 -7.65 -0.67 41.79
C LEU A 524 -8.29 -1.66 42.75
N LYS A 525 -8.56 -1.29 44.01
CA LYS A 525 -9.33 -2.10 44.97
C LYS A 525 -10.77 -2.34 44.49
N SER A 526 -11.46 -1.29 44.03
CA SER A 526 -12.81 -1.41 43.47
C SER A 526 -12.85 -2.34 42.25
N LEU A 527 -11.81 -2.32 41.41
CA LEU A 527 -11.69 -3.25 40.28
C LEU A 527 -11.40 -4.69 40.75
N THR A 528 -10.60 -4.88 41.80
CA THR A 528 -10.41 -6.22 42.42
C THR A 528 -11.73 -6.78 42.94
N GLU A 529 -12.52 -5.96 43.65
CA GLU A 529 -13.84 -6.34 44.16
C GLU A 529 -14.83 -6.67 43.04
N ALA A 530 -14.71 -5.99 41.89
CA ALA A 530 -15.46 -6.29 40.68
C ALA A 530 -14.93 -7.49 39.86
N GLY A 531 -13.93 -8.22 40.38
CA GLY A 531 -13.41 -9.45 39.78
C GLY A 531 -12.30 -9.26 38.73
N PHE A 532 -11.71 -8.07 38.61
CA PHE A 532 -10.60 -7.81 37.70
C PHE A 532 -9.25 -8.02 38.40
N ASP A 533 -8.31 -8.69 37.73
CA ASP A 533 -6.94 -8.78 38.25
C ASP A 533 -6.23 -7.42 38.16
N THR A 534 -5.89 -6.86 39.32
CA THR A 534 -5.17 -5.59 39.48
C THR A 534 -3.87 -5.73 40.26
N THR A 535 -3.44 -6.97 40.54
CA THR A 535 -2.31 -7.26 41.42
C THR A 535 -1.01 -6.63 40.91
N GLY A 536 -0.76 -6.74 39.61
CA GLY A 536 0.42 -6.18 38.95
C GLY A 536 0.41 -4.65 38.93
N GLU A 537 -0.73 -4.04 38.63
CA GLU A 537 -0.88 -2.57 38.65
C GLU A 537 -0.77 -2.02 40.07
N MET A 538 -1.34 -2.69 41.06
CA MET A 538 -1.27 -2.28 42.46
C MET A 538 0.18 -2.26 42.97
N SER A 539 0.97 -3.29 42.67
CA SER A 539 2.40 -3.31 43.02
C SER A 539 3.16 -2.19 42.33
N ARG A 540 2.97 -2.03 41.02
CA ARG A 540 3.69 -1.03 40.22
C ARG A 540 3.48 0.39 40.70
N TYR A 541 2.23 0.78 40.96
CA TYR A 541 1.93 2.15 41.39
C TYR A 541 2.25 2.38 42.87
N ARG A 542 2.28 1.32 43.68
CA ARG A 542 2.76 1.39 45.06
C ARG A 542 4.24 1.73 45.11
N ASP A 543 5.06 1.06 44.31
CA ASP A 543 6.50 1.31 44.25
C ASP A 543 6.81 2.71 43.75
N LEU A 544 6.06 3.19 42.75
CA LEU A 544 6.15 4.57 42.27
C LEU A 544 5.76 5.56 43.36
N ALA A 545 4.66 5.36 44.08
CA ALA A 545 4.25 6.22 45.18
C ALA A 545 5.31 6.28 46.29
N ILE A 546 5.87 5.14 46.71
CA ILE A 546 6.96 5.09 47.69
C ILE A 546 8.18 5.89 47.20
N ALA A 547 8.54 5.76 45.92
CA ALA A 547 9.63 6.53 45.32
C ALA A 547 9.39 8.04 45.31
N ARG A 548 8.14 8.50 45.49
CA ARG A 548 7.74 9.91 45.64
C ARG A 548 7.56 10.37 47.10
N GLY A 549 7.90 9.52 48.07
CA GLY A 549 7.79 9.85 49.49
C GLY A 549 6.38 9.68 50.07
N VAL A 550 5.50 8.94 49.41
CA VAL A 550 4.17 8.59 49.92
C VAL A 550 4.30 7.65 51.12
N THR A 551 3.72 8.02 52.25
CA THR A 551 3.65 7.16 53.44
C THR A 551 2.43 6.25 53.33
N LEU A 552 2.67 4.98 53.08
CA LEU A 552 1.60 3.99 53.05
C LEU A 552 1.15 3.66 54.48
N SER A 553 -0.06 4.06 54.84
CA SER A 553 -0.71 3.55 56.05
C SER A 553 -0.99 2.05 55.85
N ILE A 554 -0.57 1.24 56.82
CA ILE A 554 -0.78 -0.22 56.87
C ILE A 554 -2.26 -0.53 57.01
#